data_AF-A0A8H3F0D5-F1
#
_entry.id   AF-A0A8H3F0D5-F1
#
_cell.length_a   1.000
_cell.length_b   1.000
_cell.length_c   1.000
_cell.angle_alpha   90.00
_cell.angle_beta   90.00
_cell.angle_gamma   90.00
#
_symmetry.space_group_name_H-M   'P 1'
#
loop_
_entity.id
_entity.type
_entity.pdbx_description
1 polymer ?
#
loop_
_entity_poly.entity_id
_entity_poly.type
_entity_poly.pdbx_seq_one_letter_code
_entity_poly.pdbx_strand_id
1 'polypeptide(L)'
;MDDLQDERPKAVERSKTDDGSKTSEIVDKTESPKKARPRSLTFTRSKESLPTRKAGPVTHSRTKSSDDPSGSAAQVFSFVNRVPKPAAPEDYISYLHKVQKPQLIEVARIQKLRQLLRNEAVSWVDAFITQGGMAAVVNLLYRIIEVEWREEHEDTLLHETLLCLKALCTTSLALQELPNIHSTLFPTLLGMLFDKEKKGPSEFSTRSIIISLLFTYLSTSTPADLTARARVLLSYLRDPSKPEEAQPPGFIASIYHPRPYRIWCNEIVSVTKEVFWIFLHHTNIVPFPFPAAAAAPPATESYRSRNFPRERAPVPAAPYIGGVEWDATNYLAAHLDLLNGIVASLPRREDRNALRREFKDSGFEKCMGASLRTCKEKFYGAVHAGLMTWVGAAGEDGWEVGFVREGPGRGGVVSPRKGKGMGEEEGGALRLDLPMPMPMPKLDFGDGDGIGGGGGGGVDDGDWL
;
A
#
# COMPACT_ATOMS: atom_id res chain seq x y z
N MET A 1 -15.18 74.41 45.48
CA MET A 1 -16.65 74.64 45.39
C MET A 1 -17.40 73.31 45.45
N ASP A 2 -17.30 72.52 46.51
CA ASP A 2 -16.47 72.57 47.74
C ASP A 2 -16.34 71.11 48.27
N ASP A 3 -15.12 70.61 48.50
CA ASP A 3 -14.34 70.63 49.77
C ASP A 3 -14.90 69.65 50.83
N LEU A 4 -14.15 68.60 51.23
CA LEU A 4 -13.22 68.51 52.40
C LEU A 4 -13.96 68.38 53.75
N GLN A 5 -13.54 67.64 54.78
CA GLN A 5 -12.26 67.03 55.24
C GLN A 5 -12.49 65.57 55.73
N ASP A 6 -11.59 64.83 56.39
CA ASP A 6 -10.13 64.50 56.33
C ASP A 6 -9.90 63.44 57.47
N GLU A 7 -8.78 62.71 57.48
CA GLU A 7 -8.09 62.02 58.63
C GLU A 7 -7.13 60.90 58.15
N ARG A 8 -6.04 61.36 57.52
CA ARG A 8 -4.59 60.99 57.65
C ARG A 8 -4.13 60.06 58.82
N PRO A 9 -2.84 59.60 58.88
CA PRO A 9 -1.93 59.12 57.80
C PRO A 9 -0.82 58.06 58.21
N LYS A 10 0.06 57.69 57.23
CA LYS A 10 1.47 57.17 57.29
C LYS A 10 1.72 55.64 57.40
N ALA A 11 2.78 55.02 56.84
CA ALA A 11 3.76 55.27 55.73
C ALA A 11 4.61 53.94 55.52
N VAL A 12 5.67 53.72 54.70
CA VAL A 12 6.52 54.50 53.75
C VAL A 12 7.08 53.58 52.60
N GLU A 13 8.33 53.70 52.16
CA GLU A 13 8.98 53.08 50.95
C GLU A 13 10.50 52.75 51.22
N ARG A 14 11.44 52.33 50.34
CA ARG A 14 11.55 52.15 48.86
C ARG A 14 12.79 51.29 48.42
N SER A 15 12.69 50.51 47.33
CA SER A 15 13.71 50.15 46.27
C SER A 15 15.17 49.65 46.53
N LYS A 16 15.62 48.65 45.69
CA LYS A 16 17.03 48.22 45.34
C LYS A 16 17.87 47.51 46.43
N THR A 17 19.03 46.87 46.18
CA THR A 17 19.93 46.64 44.98
C THR A 17 19.75 45.23 44.35
N ASP A 18 20.45 44.67 43.34
CA ASP A 18 21.71 44.85 42.54
C ASP A 18 23.06 44.26 43.07
N ASP A 19 23.70 43.41 42.21
CA ASP A 19 25.05 42.74 42.21
C ASP A 19 25.53 41.94 43.46
N GLY A 20 26.62 41.13 43.38
CA GLY A 20 27.08 40.26 44.50
C GLY A 20 28.39 39.44 44.32
N SER A 21 28.28 38.10 44.24
CA SER A 21 29.35 37.10 44.05
C SER A 21 30.19 36.63 45.27
N LYS A 22 30.80 35.43 45.13
CA LYS A 22 31.95 34.80 45.89
C LYS A 22 31.76 34.28 47.34
N THR A 23 32.48 33.25 47.84
CA THR A 23 33.12 32.00 47.29
C THR A 23 33.68 31.09 48.42
N SER A 24 33.46 29.76 48.36
CA SER A 24 34.34 28.65 48.82
C SER A 24 33.63 27.30 48.57
N GLU A 25 34.15 26.20 47.98
CA GLU A 25 35.48 25.67 47.57
C GLU A 25 36.20 24.74 48.59
N ILE A 26 37.01 23.77 48.08
CA ILE A 26 37.78 22.67 48.76
C ILE A 26 36.90 21.45 49.16
N VAL A 27 37.21 20.14 48.97
CA VAL A 27 38.21 19.26 48.24
C VAL A 27 37.83 17.77 48.57
N ASP A 28 38.15 16.63 47.92
CA ASP A 28 38.64 16.16 46.58
C ASP A 28 38.67 14.58 46.60
N LYS A 29 38.95 13.88 45.47
CA LYS A 29 39.37 12.44 45.31
C LYS A 29 38.34 11.30 45.59
N THR A 30 38.30 10.14 44.89
CA THR A 30 38.99 9.68 43.65
C THR A 30 38.23 8.60 42.84
N GLU A 31 38.58 8.52 41.56
CA GLU A 31 38.27 7.56 40.46
C GLU A 31 38.69 6.07 40.64
N SER A 32 38.34 5.09 39.78
CA SER A 32 37.27 4.93 38.75
C SER A 32 36.85 3.42 38.57
N PRO A 33 37.26 2.53 37.61
CA PRO A 33 37.80 2.67 36.24
C PRO A 33 37.22 1.75 35.11
N LYS A 34 37.06 2.32 33.91
CA LYS A 34 37.23 1.72 32.54
C LYS A 34 36.44 0.45 32.09
N LYS A 35 35.56 0.64 31.10
CA LYS A 35 35.72 0.09 29.72
C LYS A 35 34.85 0.82 28.70
N ALA A 36 35.34 0.96 27.45
CA ALA A 36 34.65 1.66 26.36
C ALA A 36 34.85 0.93 25.01
N ARG A 37 33.98 1.19 24.03
CA ARG A 37 34.13 0.81 22.62
C ARG A 37 33.73 1.99 21.70
N PRO A 38 34.30 2.09 20.48
CA PRO A 38 34.32 3.35 19.73
C PRO A 38 33.06 3.62 18.90
N ARG A 39 32.81 4.90 18.62
CA ARG A 39 31.86 5.36 17.58
C ARG A 39 32.56 5.49 16.22
N SER A 40 31.82 5.28 15.14
CA SER A 40 32.30 5.32 13.76
C SER A 40 32.53 6.74 13.23
N LEU A 41 33.54 6.90 12.38
CA LEU A 41 33.86 8.16 11.68
C LEU A 41 32.80 8.49 10.61
N THR A 42 32.41 9.76 10.53
CA THR A 42 31.59 10.32 9.45
C THR A 42 32.39 11.41 8.74
N PHE A 43 32.70 11.25 7.46
CA PHE A 43 33.48 12.22 6.69
C PHE A 43 32.57 13.25 6.01
N THR A 44 32.37 14.41 6.66
CA THR A 44 31.81 15.61 6.04
C THR A 44 32.94 16.49 5.50
N ARG A 45 33.11 16.58 4.17
CA ARG A 45 34.14 17.43 3.56
C ARG A 45 33.57 18.80 3.16
N SER A 46 33.87 19.81 3.97
CA SER A 46 33.50 21.22 3.72
C SER A 46 34.23 21.85 2.53
N LYS A 47 33.78 23.04 2.10
CA LYS A 47 34.02 23.63 0.77
C LYS A 47 34.45 25.10 0.85
N GLU A 48 35.77 25.35 0.85
CA GLU A 48 36.46 26.64 0.68
C GLU A 48 37.90 26.35 0.19
N SER A 49 38.65 27.23 -0.49
CA SER A 49 38.32 28.43 -1.29
C SER A 49 39.48 28.69 -2.29
N LEU A 50 39.35 29.66 -3.20
CA LEU A 50 40.34 29.97 -4.25
C LEU A 50 41.60 30.69 -3.69
N PRO A 51 42.74 30.63 -4.39
CA PRO A 51 43.11 31.86 -5.13
C PRO A 51 43.89 31.70 -6.46
N THR A 52 43.76 32.75 -7.29
CA THR A 52 44.67 33.19 -8.39
C THR A 52 44.69 32.44 -9.74
N ARG A 53 44.53 33.22 -10.82
CA ARG A 53 44.81 32.86 -12.24
C ARG A 53 46.18 33.36 -12.68
N LYS A 54 46.97 32.52 -13.36
CA LYS A 54 47.91 32.83 -14.46
C LYS A 54 48.18 31.51 -15.24
N ALA A 55 48.60 31.45 -16.51
CA ALA A 55 48.39 32.26 -17.72
C ALA A 55 49.16 31.54 -18.86
N GLY A 56 48.66 31.53 -20.10
CA GLY A 56 49.43 31.05 -21.26
C GLY A 56 49.16 29.60 -21.71
N PRO A 57 49.65 29.20 -22.90
CA PRO A 57 48.79 28.48 -23.84
C PRO A 57 49.28 27.10 -24.34
N VAL A 58 48.40 26.44 -25.09
CA VAL A 58 48.56 25.14 -25.75
C VAL A 58 49.28 25.27 -27.09
N THR A 59 50.24 24.39 -27.40
CA THR A 59 50.59 23.96 -28.77
C THR A 59 51.43 22.66 -28.79
N HIS A 60 51.31 21.90 -29.88
CA HIS A 60 52.23 20.83 -30.34
C HIS A 60 52.37 19.54 -29.51
N SER A 61 52.69 18.37 -30.09
CA SER A 61 52.19 17.67 -31.30
C SER A 61 52.84 16.27 -31.38
N ARG A 62 52.22 15.34 -32.12
CA ARG A 62 52.77 14.01 -32.49
C ARG A 62 54.29 13.98 -32.72
N THR A 63 54.95 12.99 -32.13
CA THR A 63 56.03 12.22 -32.79
C THR A 63 55.83 10.71 -32.54
N LYS A 64 56.47 9.89 -33.36
CA LYS A 64 56.44 8.42 -33.35
C LYS A 64 57.87 7.94 -33.49
N SER A 65 58.33 7.06 -32.61
CA SER A 65 59.57 6.31 -32.77
C SER A 65 59.37 4.91 -32.20
N SER A 66 59.75 3.90 -32.99
CA SER A 66 60.05 2.57 -32.47
C SER A 66 61.37 2.63 -31.68
N ASP A 67 61.59 1.70 -30.75
CA ASP A 67 62.56 0.61 -30.95
C ASP A 67 62.61 -0.33 -29.74
N ASP A 68 62.82 -1.62 -30.01
CA ASP A 68 63.14 -2.69 -29.06
C ASP A 68 64.70 -2.82 -29.05
N PRO A 69 65.36 -3.30 -27.97
CA PRO A 69 65.24 -4.73 -27.66
C PRO A 69 65.35 -5.17 -26.17
N SER A 70 64.66 -6.25 -25.85
CA SER A 70 65.15 -7.38 -25.03
C SER A 70 65.76 -7.08 -23.64
N GLY A 71 64.94 -7.21 -22.58
CA GLY A 71 65.44 -7.28 -21.20
C GLY A 71 64.50 -7.97 -20.21
N SER A 72 64.92 -9.15 -19.72
CA SER A 72 64.46 -9.85 -18.50
C SER A 72 62.96 -10.09 -18.27
N ALA A 73 62.57 -11.38 -18.22
CA ALA A 73 61.22 -11.81 -17.85
C ALA A 73 60.91 -11.62 -16.36
N ALA A 74 60.44 -10.43 -15.98
CA ALA A 74 59.74 -10.21 -14.71
C ALA A 74 58.25 -10.56 -14.87
N GLN A 75 57.75 -11.53 -14.10
CA GLN A 75 56.32 -11.83 -14.00
C GLN A 75 55.61 -10.73 -13.19
N VAL A 76 55.37 -9.59 -13.84
CA VAL A 76 54.56 -8.50 -13.26
C VAL A 76 53.11 -8.96 -13.25
N PHE A 77 52.63 -9.41 -12.09
CA PHE A 77 51.22 -9.70 -11.84
C PHE A 77 50.40 -8.43 -12.07
N SER A 78 49.94 -8.28 -13.31
CA SER A 78 49.16 -7.15 -13.76
C SER A 78 47.74 -7.32 -13.22
N PHE A 79 47.55 -6.87 -11.98
CA PHE A 79 46.23 -6.62 -11.39
C PHE A 79 45.55 -5.48 -12.16
N VAL A 80 45.11 -5.82 -13.38
CA VAL A 80 44.23 -4.98 -14.17
C VAL A 80 42.95 -4.84 -13.36
N ASN A 81 42.79 -3.68 -12.72
CA ASN A 81 41.50 -3.20 -12.25
C ASN A 81 40.59 -3.10 -13.48
N ARG A 82 39.96 -4.22 -13.85
CA ARG A 82 38.87 -4.26 -14.81
C ARG A 82 37.78 -3.39 -14.22
N VAL A 83 37.69 -2.15 -14.73
CA VAL A 83 36.49 -1.31 -14.59
C VAL A 83 35.31 -2.23 -14.90
N PRO A 84 34.35 -2.42 -13.98
CA PRO A 84 33.25 -3.35 -14.20
C PRO A 84 32.59 -3.04 -15.53
N LYS A 85 32.52 -4.04 -16.42
CA LYS A 85 31.84 -3.90 -17.72
C LYS A 85 30.42 -3.40 -17.41
N PRO A 86 29.93 -2.30 -18.03
CA PRO A 86 28.56 -1.86 -17.83
C PRO A 86 27.62 -3.03 -18.14
N ALA A 87 26.69 -3.29 -17.23
CA ALA A 87 25.83 -4.47 -17.31
C ALA A 87 24.90 -4.32 -18.51
N ALA A 88 25.02 -5.22 -19.48
CA ALA A 88 24.36 -5.05 -20.78
C ALA A 88 22.93 -5.62 -20.72
N PRO A 89 21.94 -5.02 -21.43
CA PRO A 89 20.57 -5.58 -21.50
C PRO A 89 20.55 -7.05 -21.90
N GLU A 90 21.39 -7.41 -22.87
CA GLU A 90 21.55 -8.75 -23.44
C GLU A 90 21.94 -9.79 -22.37
N ASP A 91 22.74 -9.38 -21.37
CA ASP A 91 23.25 -10.25 -20.30
C ASP A 91 22.15 -10.64 -19.28
N TYR A 92 21.06 -9.86 -19.19
CA TYR A 92 19.86 -10.19 -18.40
C TYR A 92 18.83 -10.97 -19.21
N ILE A 93 18.57 -10.55 -20.45
CA ILE A 93 17.63 -11.22 -21.35
C ILE A 93 18.10 -12.67 -21.62
N SER A 94 19.38 -12.84 -21.96
CA SER A 94 20.01 -14.16 -22.14
C SER A 94 19.94 -15.04 -20.89
N TYR A 95 19.92 -14.44 -19.69
CA TYR A 95 19.80 -15.18 -18.43
C TYR A 95 18.36 -15.65 -18.19
N LEU A 96 17.38 -14.75 -18.36
CA LEU A 96 15.96 -15.05 -18.23
C LEU A 96 15.48 -16.12 -19.24
N HIS A 97 16.12 -16.20 -20.42
CA HIS A 97 15.88 -17.27 -21.38
C HIS A 97 16.59 -18.59 -21.04
N LYS A 98 17.75 -18.57 -20.37
CA LYS A 98 18.49 -19.80 -20.00
C LYS A 98 17.97 -20.45 -18.72
N VAL A 99 17.60 -19.65 -17.72
CA VAL A 99 17.16 -20.15 -16.41
C VAL A 99 15.64 -20.18 -16.34
N GLN A 100 15.05 -21.32 -16.74
CA GLN A 100 13.59 -21.44 -16.86
C GLN A 100 12.86 -21.84 -15.57
N LYS A 101 13.53 -22.42 -14.56
CA LYS A 101 12.90 -22.79 -13.28
C LYS A 101 13.01 -21.65 -12.25
N PRO A 102 11.92 -21.16 -11.64
CA PRO A 102 11.96 -20.11 -10.60
C PRO A 102 12.94 -20.40 -9.46
N GLN A 103 12.99 -21.66 -9.02
CA GLN A 103 13.89 -22.17 -7.97
C GLN A 103 15.38 -21.94 -8.25
N LEU A 104 15.75 -21.76 -9.52
CA LEU A 104 17.15 -21.58 -9.96
C LEU A 104 17.50 -20.12 -10.28
N ILE A 105 16.54 -19.18 -10.17
CA ILE A 105 16.74 -17.77 -10.54
C ILE A 105 17.27 -16.98 -9.35
N GLU A 106 18.42 -16.33 -9.56
CA GLU A 106 19.07 -15.48 -8.57
C GLU A 106 18.22 -14.22 -8.28
N VAL A 107 17.51 -14.21 -7.14
CA VAL A 107 16.74 -13.04 -6.66
C VAL A 107 17.59 -11.76 -6.67
N ALA A 108 18.86 -11.84 -6.22
CA ALA A 108 19.80 -10.72 -6.24
C ALA A 108 20.06 -10.16 -7.65
N ARG A 109 19.98 -10.99 -8.70
CA ARG A 109 20.13 -10.58 -10.10
C ARG A 109 18.89 -9.88 -10.63
N ILE A 110 17.70 -10.33 -10.23
CA ILE A 110 16.43 -9.63 -10.54
C ILE A 110 16.37 -8.29 -9.79
N GLN A 111 16.78 -8.26 -8.52
CA GLN A 111 16.95 -7.01 -7.76
C GLN A 111 17.96 -6.06 -8.43
N LYS A 112 19.06 -6.57 -9.00
CA LYS A 112 20.00 -5.73 -9.76
C LYS A 112 19.38 -5.23 -11.07
N LEU A 113 18.61 -6.05 -11.78
CA LEU A 113 17.84 -5.62 -12.96
C LEU A 113 16.86 -4.49 -12.61
N ARG A 114 16.09 -4.61 -11.51
CA ARG A 114 15.23 -3.53 -11.00
C ARG A 114 15.99 -2.22 -10.77
N GLN A 115 17.20 -2.27 -10.21
CA GLN A 115 18.01 -1.06 -9.99
C GLN A 115 18.40 -0.40 -11.32
N LEU A 116 18.78 -1.18 -12.34
CA LEU A 116 19.12 -0.65 -13.66
C LEU A 116 17.89 -0.04 -14.33
N LEU A 117 16.76 -0.76 -14.36
CA LEU A 117 15.48 -0.32 -14.92
C LEU A 117 14.92 0.97 -14.29
N ARG A 118 15.39 1.39 -13.11
CA ARG A 118 14.99 2.64 -12.44
C ARG A 118 16.00 3.79 -12.55
N ASN A 119 17.28 3.48 -12.78
CA ASN A 119 18.38 4.42 -12.55
C ASN A 119 19.31 4.61 -13.77
N GLU A 120 19.28 3.72 -14.77
CA GLU A 120 20.06 3.87 -16.00
C GLU A 120 19.42 4.87 -16.97
N ALA A 121 20.17 5.23 -18.01
CA ALA A 121 19.65 6.04 -19.10
C ALA A 121 18.46 5.36 -19.81
N VAL A 122 17.47 6.15 -20.26
CA VAL A 122 16.26 5.64 -20.93
C VAL A 122 16.62 4.74 -22.13
N SER A 123 17.69 5.06 -22.87
CA SER A 123 18.20 4.24 -23.98
C SER A 123 18.65 2.82 -23.59
N TRP A 124 19.05 2.58 -22.34
CA TRP A 124 19.32 1.23 -21.82
C TRP A 124 18.03 0.45 -21.66
N VAL A 125 16.99 1.10 -21.13
CA VAL A 125 15.67 0.50 -20.89
C VAL A 125 14.92 0.28 -22.20
N ASP A 126 14.97 1.22 -23.13
CA ASP A 126 14.41 1.08 -24.48
C ASP A 126 15.09 -0.08 -25.23
N ALA A 127 16.42 -0.22 -25.14
CA ALA A 127 17.14 -1.37 -25.70
C ALA A 127 16.71 -2.69 -25.05
N PHE A 128 16.59 -2.73 -23.73
CA PHE A 128 16.11 -3.90 -22.99
C PHE A 128 14.68 -4.30 -23.42
N ILE A 129 13.77 -3.35 -23.59
CA ILE A 129 12.39 -3.61 -24.04
C ILE A 129 12.38 -4.08 -25.50
N THR A 130 13.09 -3.38 -26.39
CA THR A 130 13.16 -3.69 -27.85
C THR A 130 13.73 -5.09 -28.11
N GLN A 131 14.62 -5.59 -27.25
CA GLN A 131 15.17 -6.94 -27.31
C GLN A 131 14.25 -8.01 -26.65
N GLY A 132 13.01 -7.66 -26.30
CA GLY A 132 12.04 -8.58 -25.69
C GLY A 132 12.16 -8.72 -24.16
N GLY A 133 12.98 -7.91 -23.49
CA GLY A 133 13.22 -8.02 -22.05
C GLY A 133 11.98 -7.81 -21.17
N MET A 134 11.02 -6.98 -21.61
CA MET A 134 9.72 -6.85 -20.93
C MET A 134 8.91 -8.14 -21.01
N ALA A 135 8.87 -8.80 -22.16
CA ALA A 135 8.24 -10.11 -22.32
C ALA A 135 8.97 -11.19 -21.50
N ALA A 136 10.30 -11.14 -21.39
CA ALA A 136 11.06 -12.05 -20.54
C ALA A 136 10.74 -11.89 -19.04
N VAL A 137 10.50 -10.66 -18.57
CA VAL A 137 10.04 -10.36 -17.19
C VAL A 137 8.60 -10.84 -16.97
N VAL A 138 7.69 -10.62 -17.92
CA VAL A 138 6.29 -11.09 -17.83
C VAL A 138 6.20 -12.63 -17.89
N ASN A 139 7.02 -13.27 -18.74
CA ASN A 139 7.11 -14.74 -18.80
C ASN A 139 7.80 -15.34 -17.58
N LEU A 140 8.63 -14.58 -16.85
CA LEU A 140 9.08 -14.98 -15.51
C LEU A 140 7.92 -14.88 -14.50
N LEU A 141 7.17 -13.79 -14.52
CA LEU A 141 6.03 -13.57 -13.62
C LEU A 141 4.99 -14.70 -13.71
N TYR A 142 4.61 -15.14 -14.91
CA TYR A 142 3.70 -16.28 -15.08
C TYR A 142 4.27 -17.59 -14.48
N ARG A 143 5.55 -17.92 -14.77
CA ARG A 143 6.21 -19.12 -14.24
C ARG A 143 6.31 -19.15 -12.71
N ILE A 144 6.34 -18.00 -12.04
CA ILE A 144 6.32 -17.92 -10.57
C ILE A 144 4.91 -18.14 -10.04
N ILE A 145 3.89 -17.63 -10.73
CA ILE A 145 2.47 -17.80 -10.35
C ILE A 145 2.01 -19.27 -10.56
N GLU A 146 2.60 -19.97 -11.52
CA GLU A 146 2.41 -21.41 -11.75
C GLU A 146 3.02 -22.31 -10.66
N VAL A 147 3.82 -21.77 -9.72
CA VAL A 147 4.35 -22.55 -8.60
C VAL A 147 3.27 -22.70 -7.52
N GLU A 148 2.72 -23.91 -7.41
CA GLU A 148 1.63 -24.27 -6.48
C GLU A 148 1.97 -23.97 -5.00
N TRP A 149 3.22 -24.21 -4.61
CA TRP A 149 3.75 -24.00 -3.26
C TRP A 149 5.04 -23.17 -3.36
N ARG A 150 4.93 -21.87 -3.07
CA ARG A 150 6.05 -20.93 -3.08
C ARG A 150 6.72 -20.88 -1.70
N GLU A 151 8.04 -20.94 -1.66
CA GLU A 151 8.82 -20.65 -0.46
C GLU A 151 9.20 -19.16 -0.41
N GLU A 152 9.94 -18.75 0.64
CA GLU A 152 10.44 -17.37 0.80
C GLU A 152 11.23 -16.89 -0.43
N HIS A 153 11.92 -17.81 -1.12
CA HIS A 153 12.63 -17.55 -2.37
C HIS A 153 11.67 -17.13 -3.50
N GLU A 154 10.65 -17.92 -3.82
CA GLU A 154 9.69 -17.59 -4.88
C GLU A 154 8.84 -16.35 -4.57
N ASP A 155 8.45 -16.11 -3.32
CA ASP A 155 7.70 -14.89 -2.96
C ASP A 155 8.58 -13.63 -3.01
N THR A 156 9.86 -13.72 -2.65
CA THR A 156 10.82 -12.61 -2.85
C THR A 156 11.10 -12.39 -4.35
N LEU A 157 11.20 -13.48 -5.13
CA LEU A 157 11.35 -13.43 -6.57
C LEU A 157 10.13 -12.81 -7.26
N LEU A 158 8.92 -13.12 -6.79
CA LEU A 158 7.65 -12.52 -7.22
C LEU A 158 7.67 -11.00 -6.97
N HIS A 159 8.04 -10.57 -5.76
CA HIS A 159 8.13 -9.16 -5.40
C HIS A 159 9.12 -8.39 -6.29
N GLU A 160 10.36 -8.87 -6.45
CA GLU A 160 11.38 -8.23 -7.28
C GLU A 160 11.02 -8.25 -8.78
N THR A 161 10.32 -9.29 -9.26
CA THR A 161 9.82 -9.37 -10.66
C THR A 161 8.67 -8.38 -10.90
N LEU A 162 7.71 -8.29 -9.98
CA LEU A 162 6.63 -7.29 -10.01
C LEU A 162 7.18 -5.86 -9.96
N LEU A 163 8.22 -5.61 -9.16
CA LEU A 163 8.90 -4.31 -9.15
C LEU A 163 9.71 -4.03 -10.43
N CYS A 164 10.28 -5.03 -11.10
CA CYS A 164 10.87 -4.86 -12.44
C CYS A 164 9.81 -4.39 -13.44
N LEU A 165 8.63 -5.01 -13.43
CA LEU A 165 7.51 -4.62 -14.31
C LEU A 165 6.98 -3.22 -13.97
N LYS A 166 6.87 -2.86 -12.69
CA LYS A 166 6.50 -1.50 -12.25
C LYS A 166 7.56 -0.45 -12.63
N ALA A 167 8.85 -0.81 -12.65
CA ALA A 167 9.92 0.06 -13.13
C ALA A 167 9.85 0.28 -14.65
N LEU A 168 9.67 -0.79 -15.44
CA LEU A 168 9.48 -0.72 -16.89
C LEU A 168 8.35 0.24 -17.26
N CYS A 169 7.20 0.15 -16.58
CA CYS A 169 6.02 1.00 -16.80
C CYS A 169 6.21 2.50 -16.45
N THR A 170 7.43 2.96 -16.14
CA THR A 170 7.79 4.38 -16.12
C THR A 170 8.24 4.92 -17.48
N THR A 171 8.49 4.03 -18.46
CA THR A 171 8.95 4.38 -19.81
C THR A 171 7.83 4.33 -20.84
N SER A 172 7.90 5.22 -21.83
CA SER A 172 6.89 5.33 -22.90
C SER A 172 6.72 4.03 -23.70
N LEU A 173 7.82 3.29 -23.96
CA LEU A 173 7.79 2.09 -24.77
C LEU A 173 7.09 0.92 -24.04
N ALA A 174 7.37 0.72 -22.74
CA ALA A 174 6.65 -0.27 -21.93
C ALA A 174 5.15 0.05 -21.79
N LEU A 175 4.79 1.34 -21.75
CA LEU A 175 3.38 1.79 -21.70
C LEU A 175 2.64 1.61 -23.04
N GLN A 176 3.36 1.46 -24.16
CA GLN A 176 2.81 1.05 -25.45
C GLN A 176 2.64 -0.47 -25.56
N GLU A 177 3.49 -1.26 -24.88
CA GLU A 177 3.37 -2.73 -24.82
C GLU A 177 2.33 -3.22 -23.79
N LEU A 178 2.06 -2.47 -22.72
CA LEU A 178 1.09 -2.89 -21.69
C LEU A 178 -0.34 -3.18 -22.25
N PRO A 179 -0.87 -2.41 -23.22
CA PRO A 179 -2.08 -2.75 -23.99
C PRO A 179 -2.03 -4.04 -24.81
N ASN A 180 -0.86 -4.63 -25.07
CA ASN A 180 -0.75 -5.91 -25.79
C ASN A 180 -0.87 -7.12 -24.84
N ILE A 181 -0.64 -6.94 -23.53
CA ILE A 181 -0.55 -8.04 -22.55
C ILE A 181 -1.59 -7.98 -21.42
N HIS A 182 -2.26 -6.84 -21.21
CA HIS A 182 -3.17 -6.62 -20.08
C HIS A 182 -4.30 -7.66 -19.94
N SER A 183 -4.75 -8.26 -21.04
CA SER A 183 -5.82 -9.27 -21.09
C SER A 183 -5.44 -10.64 -20.53
N THR A 184 -4.16 -10.95 -20.45
CA THR A 184 -3.66 -12.14 -19.74
C THR A 184 -3.07 -11.72 -18.40
N LEU A 185 -2.26 -10.65 -18.39
CA LEU A 185 -1.52 -10.20 -17.21
C LEU A 185 -2.43 -9.86 -16.02
N PHE A 186 -3.47 -9.03 -16.22
CA PHE A 186 -4.28 -8.57 -15.10
C PHE A 186 -5.24 -9.63 -14.56
N PRO A 187 -5.95 -10.43 -15.38
CA PRO A 187 -6.71 -11.57 -14.86
C PRO A 187 -5.86 -12.58 -14.08
N THR A 188 -4.64 -12.90 -14.55
CA THR A 188 -3.75 -13.81 -13.80
C THR A 188 -3.28 -13.22 -12.47
N LEU A 189 -2.90 -11.93 -12.44
CA LEU A 189 -2.50 -11.26 -11.20
C LEU A 189 -3.66 -11.05 -10.22
N LEU A 190 -4.86 -10.75 -10.70
CA LEU A 190 -6.06 -10.65 -9.86
C LEU A 190 -6.53 -12.03 -9.37
N GLY A 191 -6.39 -13.08 -10.18
CA GLY A 191 -6.67 -14.46 -9.77
C GLY A 191 -5.78 -14.91 -8.62
N MET A 192 -4.48 -14.61 -8.67
CA MET A 192 -3.55 -14.82 -7.55
C MET A 192 -3.90 -13.93 -6.34
N LEU A 193 -4.25 -12.66 -6.56
CA LEU A 193 -4.50 -11.70 -5.46
C LEU A 193 -5.81 -11.99 -4.71
N PHE A 194 -6.84 -12.46 -5.41
CA PHE A 194 -8.17 -12.76 -4.88
C PHE A 194 -8.42 -14.26 -4.69
N ASP A 195 -7.35 -15.07 -4.61
CA ASP A 195 -7.44 -16.50 -4.44
C ASP A 195 -8.19 -16.89 -3.15
N LYS A 196 -9.07 -17.90 -3.25
CA LYS A 196 -9.89 -18.38 -2.15
C LYS A 196 -9.09 -19.11 -1.08
N GLU A 197 -8.02 -19.79 -1.47
CA GLU A 197 -7.12 -20.54 -0.58
C GLU A 197 -6.03 -19.64 0.03
N LYS A 198 -6.06 -18.33 -0.30
CA LYS A 198 -5.06 -17.32 0.08
C LYS A 198 -3.62 -17.66 -0.36
N LYS A 199 -3.45 -18.38 -1.49
CA LYS A 199 -2.15 -18.68 -2.13
C LYS A 199 -1.48 -17.46 -2.82
N GLY A 200 -2.12 -16.29 -2.77
CA GLY A 200 -1.53 -15.01 -3.15
C GLY A 200 -0.40 -14.55 -2.22
N PRO A 201 0.36 -13.51 -2.59
CA PRO A 201 1.45 -13.01 -1.75
C PRO A 201 0.92 -12.42 -0.43
N SER A 202 1.50 -12.86 0.68
CA SER A 202 1.15 -12.41 2.04
C SER A 202 1.33 -10.89 2.19
N GLU A 203 2.48 -10.37 1.74
CA GLU A 203 2.93 -9.00 1.95
C GLU A 203 2.08 -7.93 1.24
N PHE A 204 1.55 -6.97 2.01
CA PHE A 204 0.78 -5.83 1.48
C PHE A 204 1.59 -5.00 0.48
N SER A 205 2.90 -4.89 0.67
CA SER A 205 3.80 -4.21 -0.27
C SER A 205 3.80 -4.88 -1.65
N THR A 206 3.82 -6.22 -1.70
CA THR A 206 3.70 -7.02 -2.94
C THR A 206 2.32 -6.89 -3.57
N ARG A 207 1.25 -7.05 -2.79
CA ARG A 207 -0.15 -6.88 -3.26
C ARG A 207 -0.38 -5.48 -3.85
N SER A 208 0.19 -4.45 -3.24
CA SER A 208 0.09 -3.06 -3.69
C SER A 208 0.75 -2.81 -5.06
N ILE A 209 1.76 -3.60 -5.46
CA ILE A 209 2.35 -3.48 -6.82
C ILE A 209 1.33 -3.89 -7.88
N ILE A 210 0.52 -4.93 -7.65
CA ILE A 210 -0.50 -5.39 -8.59
C ILE A 210 -1.53 -4.29 -8.84
N ILE A 211 -2.09 -3.73 -7.76
CA ILE A 211 -3.07 -2.63 -7.85
C ILE A 211 -2.44 -1.37 -8.44
N SER A 212 -1.16 -1.09 -8.15
CA SER A 212 -0.40 -0.02 -8.81
C SER A 212 -0.35 -0.20 -10.33
N LEU A 213 -0.10 -1.41 -10.84
CA LEU A 213 0.00 -1.69 -12.28
C LEU A 213 -1.34 -1.49 -12.99
N LEU A 214 -2.45 -1.92 -12.38
CA LEU A 214 -3.80 -1.64 -12.88
C LEU A 214 -4.08 -0.12 -12.93
N PHE A 215 -3.72 0.61 -11.87
CA PHE A 215 -3.88 2.07 -11.85
C PHE A 215 -2.97 2.78 -12.87
N THR A 216 -1.73 2.33 -13.06
CA THR A 216 -0.82 2.84 -14.11
C THR A 216 -1.40 2.63 -15.51
N TYR A 217 -1.99 1.47 -15.81
CA TYR A 217 -2.67 1.24 -17.10
C TYR A 217 -3.85 2.21 -17.33
N LEU A 218 -4.55 2.64 -16.27
CA LEU A 218 -5.66 3.58 -16.37
C LEU A 218 -5.22 5.06 -16.39
N SER A 219 -4.19 5.43 -15.63
CA SER A 219 -3.71 6.81 -15.53
C SER A 219 -2.96 7.25 -16.78
N THR A 220 -2.19 6.34 -17.40
CA THR A 220 -1.42 6.55 -18.65
C THR A 220 -2.26 6.42 -19.93
N SER A 221 -3.57 6.33 -19.82
CA SER A 221 -4.47 6.25 -20.98
C SER A 221 -4.54 7.56 -21.75
N THR A 222 -4.69 7.49 -23.07
CA THR A 222 -5.17 8.66 -23.84
C THR A 222 -6.58 9.04 -23.38
N PRO A 223 -7.02 10.30 -23.52
CA PRO A 223 -8.39 10.70 -23.20
C PRO A 223 -9.48 9.95 -24.00
N ALA A 224 -9.15 9.41 -25.17
CA ALA A 224 -10.07 8.65 -26.01
C ALA A 224 -10.24 7.20 -25.52
N ASP A 225 -9.13 6.51 -25.25
CA ASP A 225 -9.16 5.10 -24.81
C ASP A 225 -9.62 4.93 -23.36
N LEU A 226 -9.66 6.03 -22.60
CA LEU A 226 -9.80 6.02 -21.15
C LEU A 226 -11.03 5.27 -20.64
N THR A 227 -12.19 5.56 -21.22
CA THR A 227 -13.45 4.90 -20.82
C THR A 227 -13.47 3.42 -21.24
N ALA A 228 -12.74 3.05 -22.30
CA ALA A 228 -12.55 1.65 -22.67
C ALA A 228 -11.62 0.94 -21.67
N ARG A 229 -10.46 1.50 -21.32
CA ARG A 229 -9.56 0.95 -20.29
C ARG A 229 -10.26 0.80 -18.94
N ALA A 230 -11.09 1.76 -18.54
CA ALA A 230 -11.90 1.68 -17.31
C ALA A 230 -12.90 0.50 -17.34
N ARG A 231 -13.64 0.32 -18.44
CA ARG A 231 -14.58 -0.81 -18.61
C ARG A 231 -13.88 -2.16 -18.69
N VAL A 232 -12.71 -2.21 -19.32
CA VAL A 232 -11.82 -3.38 -19.36
C VAL A 232 -11.37 -3.78 -17.96
N LEU A 233 -10.85 -2.85 -17.14
CA LEU A 233 -10.45 -3.14 -15.77
C LEU A 233 -11.64 -3.61 -14.91
N LEU A 234 -12.81 -2.98 -15.07
CA LEU A 234 -14.04 -3.43 -14.42
C LEU A 234 -14.44 -4.86 -14.82
N SER A 235 -14.18 -5.29 -16.05
CA SER A 235 -14.46 -6.68 -16.48
C SER A 235 -13.55 -7.70 -15.80
N TYR A 236 -12.30 -7.33 -15.49
CA TYR A 236 -11.34 -8.20 -14.80
C TYR A 236 -11.54 -8.21 -13.27
N LEU A 237 -12.09 -7.14 -12.71
CA LEU A 237 -12.40 -6.99 -11.27
C LEU A 237 -13.78 -7.55 -10.88
N ARG A 238 -14.61 -7.98 -11.85
CA ARG A 238 -15.97 -8.47 -11.62
C ARG A 238 -15.95 -9.90 -11.03
N ASP A 239 -16.81 -10.18 -10.04
CA ASP A 239 -17.04 -11.54 -9.53
C ASP A 239 -17.32 -12.50 -10.71
N PRO A 240 -16.70 -13.69 -10.76
CA PRO A 240 -16.87 -14.61 -11.87
C PRO A 240 -18.32 -15.09 -11.94
N SER A 241 -18.85 -15.17 -13.17
CA SER A 241 -20.23 -15.64 -13.39
C SER A 241 -20.36 -17.10 -12.98
N LYS A 242 -21.44 -17.44 -12.28
CA LYS A 242 -21.78 -18.85 -12.03
C LYS A 242 -22.07 -19.56 -13.36
N PRO A 243 -21.68 -20.84 -13.52
CA PRO A 243 -22.17 -21.69 -14.61
C PRO A 243 -23.69 -21.64 -14.70
N GLU A 244 -24.23 -21.77 -15.91
CA GLU A 244 -25.67 -21.61 -16.19
C GLU A 244 -26.54 -22.55 -15.34
N GLU A 245 -26.12 -23.80 -15.20
CA GLU A 245 -26.72 -24.84 -14.33
C GLU A 245 -26.78 -24.46 -12.84
N ALA A 246 -25.91 -23.55 -12.39
CA ALA A 246 -25.80 -23.08 -11.00
C ALA A 246 -26.41 -21.68 -10.77
N GLN A 247 -27.09 -21.12 -11.76
CA GLN A 247 -27.82 -19.86 -11.61
C GLN A 247 -29.21 -20.09 -11.01
N PRO A 248 -29.70 -19.21 -10.12
CA PRO A 248 -31.01 -19.36 -9.53
C PRO A 248 -32.11 -19.19 -10.60
N PRO A 249 -33.22 -19.95 -10.54
CA PRO A 249 -34.38 -19.75 -11.39
C PRO A 249 -34.84 -18.29 -11.43
N GLY A 250 -35.36 -17.82 -12.58
CA GLY A 250 -35.59 -16.39 -12.84
C GLY A 250 -36.42 -15.64 -11.78
N PHE A 251 -37.39 -16.30 -11.15
CA PHE A 251 -38.21 -15.71 -10.08
C PHE A 251 -37.43 -15.48 -8.76
N ILE A 252 -36.36 -16.23 -8.53
CA ILE A 252 -35.41 -16.03 -7.43
C ILE A 252 -34.35 -15.00 -7.85
N ALA A 253 -33.91 -15.01 -9.11
CA ALA A 253 -32.96 -14.02 -9.63
C ALA A 253 -33.48 -12.57 -9.48
N SER A 254 -34.79 -12.33 -9.62
CA SER A 254 -35.42 -11.02 -9.39
C SER A 254 -35.41 -10.53 -7.94
N ILE A 255 -35.05 -11.38 -6.96
CA ILE A 255 -34.94 -11.01 -5.53
C ILE A 255 -33.50 -10.56 -5.22
N TYR A 256 -32.50 -11.16 -5.88
CA TYR A 256 -31.10 -10.87 -5.64
C TYR A 256 -30.65 -9.56 -6.29
N HIS A 257 -30.25 -8.60 -5.45
CA HIS A 257 -29.53 -7.42 -5.92
C HIS A 257 -28.12 -7.85 -6.37
N PRO A 258 -27.66 -7.47 -7.58
CA PRO A 258 -26.35 -7.88 -8.08
C PRO A 258 -25.24 -7.22 -7.27
N ARG A 259 -24.26 -8.03 -6.81
CA ARG A 259 -23.10 -7.58 -6.04
C ARG A 259 -21.81 -7.92 -6.81
N PRO A 260 -21.55 -7.23 -7.93
CA PRO A 260 -20.60 -7.68 -8.96
C PRO A 260 -19.12 -7.48 -8.61
N TYR A 261 -18.78 -6.82 -7.49
CA TYR A 261 -17.40 -6.55 -7.07
C TYR A 261 -17.15 -7.01 -5.62
N ARG A 262 -17.90 -8.01 -5.15
CA ARG A 262 -17.87 -8.50 -3.77
C ARG A 262 -16.53 -9.15 -3.43
N ILE A 263 -15.89 -9.88 -4.35
CA ILE A 263 -14.55 -10.46 -4.15
C ILE A 263 -13.50 -9.36 -3.96
N TRP A 264 -13.51 -8.33 -4.81
CA TRP A 264 -12.63 -7.17 -4.66
C TRP A 264 -12.89 -6.43 -3.34
N CYS A 265 -14.16 -6.22 -2.97
CA CYS A 265 -14.50 -5.63 -1.66
C CYS A 265 -14.02 -6.49 -0.48
N ASN A 266 -14.10 -7.82 -0.60
CA ASN A 266 -13.69 -8.76 0.44
C ASN A 266 -12.18 -8.74 0.71
N GLU A 267 -11.33 -8.49 -0.29
CA GLU A 267 -9.90 -8.27 -0.06
C GLU A 267 -9.66 -7.01 0.78
N ILE A 268 -10.25 -5.88 0.39
CA ILE A 268 -10.15 -4.62 1.16
C ILE A 268 -10.66 -4.81 2.60
N VAL A 269 -11.80 -5.49 2.77
CA VAL A 269 -12.35 -5.81 4.09
C VAL A 269 -11.45 -6.78 4.88
N SER A 270 -10.76 -7.71 4.21
CA SER A 270 -9.80 -8.62 4.87
C SER A 270 -8.62 -7.86 5.43
N VAL A 271 -8.03 -6.91 4.68
CA VAL A 271 -6.98 -6.02 5.20
C VAL A 271 -7.48 -5.23 6.42
N THR A 272 -8.73 -4.73 6.41
CA THR A 272 -9.28 -4.02 7.59
C THR A 272 -9.47 -4.91 8.83
N LYS A 273 -9.51 -6.24 8.67
CA LYS A 273 -9.51 -7.20 9.79
C LYS A 273 -8.09 -7.58 10.20
N GLU A 274 -7.18 -7.73 9.22
CA GLU A 274 -5.78 -8.13 9.44
C GLU A 274 -4.99 -7.05 10.22
N VAL A 275 -5.28 -5.75 10.02
CA VAL A 275 -4.71 -4.64 10.81
C VAL A 275 -5.77 -3.85 11.62
N PHE A 276 -6.74 -4.54 12.21
CA PHE A 276 -7.94 -3.91 12.81
C PHE A 276 -7.64 -2.81 13.87
N TRP A 277 -6.51 -2.90 14.57
CA TRP A 277 -6.15 -2.00 15.68
C TRP A 277 -5.83 -0.56 15.27
N ILE A 278 -5.70 -0.24 13.98
CA ILE A 278 -5.47 1.14 13.51
C ILE A 278 -6.78 1.94 13.35
N PHE A 279 -7.94 1.27 13.34
CA PHE A 279 -9.24 1.84 12.95
C PHE A 279 -10.09 2.36 14.12
N LEU A 280 -9.44 2.99 15.12
CA LEU A 280 -10.06 3.35 16.40
C LEU A 280 -10.73 4.73 16.44
N HIS A 281 -10.54 5.56 15.43
CA HIS A 281 -10.99 6.96 15.42
C HIS A 281 -12.41 7.12 14.85
N HIS A 282 -13.40 6.51 15.51
CA HIS A 282 -14.80 6.52 15.06
C HIS A 282 -15.41 7.92 14.88
N THR A 283 -14.87 8.93 15.57
CA THR A 283 -15.28 10.34 15.49
C THR A 283 -14.67 11.12 14.32
N ASN A 284 -13.80 10.52 13.52
CA ASN A 284 -13.31 11.14 12.28
C ASN A 284 -14.50 11.46 11.36
N ILE A 285 -14.40 12.57 10.62
CA ILE A 285 -15.35 12.96 9.57
C ILE A 285 -14.53 13.22 8.30
N VAL A 286 -14.91 12.62 7.16
CA VAL A 286 -14.24 12.94 5.88
C VAL A 286 -14.68 14.36 5.46
N PRO A 287 -13.75 15.30 5.24
CA PRO A 287 -14.07 16.64 4.77
C PRO A 287 -14.86 16.58 3.45
N PHE A 288 -15.87 17.44 3.33
CA PHE A 288 -16.53 17.67 2.04
C PHE A 288 -15.76 18.80 1.32
N PRO A 289 -15.19 18.56 0.12
CA PRO A 289 -14.27 19.52 -0.51
C PRO A 289 -14.93 20.79 -1.04
N PHE A 290 -16.27 20.89 -1.01
CA PHE A 290 -17.02 22.09 -1.35
C PHE A 290 -17.66 22.71 -0.09
N PRO A 291 -17.04 23.71 0.55
CA PRO A 291 -17.76 24.61 1.43
C PRO A 291 -18.93 25.26 0.66
N ALA A 292 -20.11 25.35 1.26
CA ALA A 292 -21.37 25.75 0.60
C ALA A 292 -21.45 27.23 0.14
N ALA A 293 -20.30 27.90 -0.03
CA ALA A 293 -20.14 29.26 -0.53
C ALA A 293 -18.92 29.42 -1.46
N ALA A 294 -18.17 28.35 -1.75
CA ALA A 294 -17.08 28.40 -2.73
C ALA A 294 -17.63 28.40 -4.17
N ALA A 295 -17.02 29.18 -5.05
CA ALA A 295 -17.51 29.36 -6.42
C ALA A 295 -17.58 28.03 -7.20
N ALA A 296 -18.52 27.97 -8.14
CA ALA A 296 -18.61 26.85 -9.08
C ALA A 296 -17.25 26.64 -9.79
N PRO A 297 -16.81 25.38 -9.99
CA PRO A 297 -15.52 25.11 -10.61
C PRO A 297 -15.44 25.74 -12.00
N PRO A 298 -14.26 26.24 -12.42
CA PRO A 298 -14.11 26.89 -13.73
C PRO A 298 -14.56 25.94 -14.84
N ALA A 299 -15.48 26.40 -15.68
CA ALA A 299 -16.19 25.56 -16.67
C ALA A 299 -15.27 24.92 -17.74
N THR A 300 -13.99 25.28 -17.75
CA THR A 300 -12.93 24.70 -18.57
C THR A 300 -12.39 23.37 -18.04
N GLU A 301 -12.59 23.03 -16.77
CA GLU A 301 -12.03 21.81 -16.18
C GLU A 301 -12.97 20.60 -16.26
N SER A 302 -12.54 19.58 -17.03
CA SER A 302 -13.23 18.30 -17.14
C SER A 302 -13.44 17.60 -15.78
N TYR A 303 -14.48 16.77 -15.69
CA TYR A 303 -14.76 15.98 -14.49
C TYR A 303 -13.54 15.15 -14.03
N ARG A 304 -12.77 14.58 -14.98
CA ARG A 304 -11.52 13.86 -14.69
C ARG A 304 -10.47 14.76 -14.03
N SER A 305 -10.24 15.97 -14.54
CA SER A 305 -9.25 16.93 -13.99
C SER A 305 -9.46 17.18 -12.49
N ARG A 306 -10.73 17.25 -12.10
CA ARG A 306 -11.15 17.62 -10.74
C ARG A 306 -11.26 16.41 -9.81
N ASN A 307 -11.66 15.24 -10.32
CA ASN A 307 -12.03 14.06 -9.50
C ASN A 307 -11.15 12.81 -9.70
N PHE A 308 -10.18 12.80 -10.61
CA PHE A 308 -9.24 11.68 -10.73
C PHE A 308 -8.18 11.76 -9.60
N PRO A 309 -7.71 10.62 -9.04
CA PRO A 309 -6.71 10.63 -7.99
C PRO A 309 -5.43 11.35 -8.40
N ARG A 310 -4.93 12.19 -7.49
CA ARG A 310 -3.71 12.97 -7.69
C ARG A 310 -2.51 12.21 -7.14
N GLU A 311 -1.35 12.38 -7.78
CA GLU A 311 -0.10 11.88 -7.24
C GLU A 311 0.17 12.48 -5.85
N ARG A 312 0.51 11.64 -4.88
CA ARG A 312 0.76 12.07 -3.50
C ARG A 312 2.22 12.54 -3.36
N ALA A 313 2.42 13.65 -2.66
CA ALA A 313 3.76 14.14 -2.35
C ALA A 313 4.59 13.05 -1.61
N PRO A 314 5.90 12.89 -1.92
CA PRO A 314 6.77 11.96 -1.21
C PRO A 314 6.76 12.22 0.30
N VAL A 315 6.45 11.19 1.08
CA VAL A 315 6.32 11.32 2.54
C VAL A 315 7.71 11.31 3.19
N PRO A 316 8.06 12.31 4.01
CA PRO A 316 9.38 12.36 4.67
C PRO A 316 9.63 11.15 5.57
N ALA A 317 10.86 10.64 5.57
CA ALA A 317 11.24 9.48 6.37
C ALA A 317 10.95 9.70 7.87
N ALA A 318 10.18 8.78 8.47
CA ALA A 318 9.75 8.85 9.86
C ALA A 318 9.62 7.43 10.46
N PRO A 319 9.70 7.26 11.80
CA PRO A 319 9.79 5.92 12.42
C PRO A 319 8.58 4.99 12.24
N TYR A 320 7.45 5.50 11.76
CA TYR A 320 6.22 4.73 11.49
C TYR A 320 6.07 4.32 10.00
N ILE A 321 7.04 4.65 9.15
CA ILE A 321 7.04 4.34 7.71
C ILE A 321 7.78 3.01 7.48
N GLY A 322 7.21 2.14 6.64
CA GLY A 322 7.76 0.80 6.37
C GLY A 322 7.48 -0.25 7.45
N GLY A 323 6.52 0.02 8.34
CA GLY A 323 5.90 -1.01 9.20
C GLY A 323 4.61 -1.58 8.58
N VAL A 324 4.11 -2.69 9.12
CA VAL A 324 2.92 -3.40 8.59
C VAL A 324 1.70 -2.48 8.41
N GLU A 325 1.44 -1.58 9.36
CA GLU A 325 0.34 -0.59 9.28
C GLU A 325 0.50 0.38 8.11
N TRP A 326 1.74 0.77 7.80
CA TRP A 326 2.06 1.69 6.72
C TRP A 326 1.83 1.02 5.37
N ASP A 327 2.31 -0.21 5.18
CA ASP A 327 2.13 -0.93 3.92
C ASP A 327 0.67 -1.34 3.72
N ALA A 328 -0.03 -1.78 4.77
CA ALA A 328 -1.47 -2.04 4.73
C ALA A 328 -2.29 -0.79 4.33
N THR A 329 -1.98 0.38 4.90
CA THR A 329 -2.73 1.60 4.57
C THR A 329 -2.36 2.20 3.22
N ASN A 330 -1.13 2.02 2.73
CA ASN A 330 -0.78 2.37 1.35
C ASN A 330 -1.43 1.40 0.34
N TYR A 331 -1.58 0.12 0.68
CA TYR A 331 -2.31 -0.85 -0.13
C TYR A 331 -3.82 -0.53 -0.21
N LEU A 332 -4.44 -0.20 0.93
CA LEU A 332 -5.82 0.30 0.99
C LEU A 332 -5.99 1.61 0.19
N ALA A 333 -5.02 2.52 0.25
CA ALA A 333 -5.03 3.76 -0.54
C ALA A 333 -4.94 3.49 -2.05
N ALA A 334 -4.11 2.54 -2.49
CA ALA A 334 -4.00 2.15 -3.90
C ALA A 334 -5.33 1.57 -4.45
N HIS A 335 -6.06 0.79 -3.63
CA HIS A 335 -7.41 0.33 -3.98
C HIS A 335 -8.41 1.49 -4.14
N LEU A 336 -8.36 2.48 -3.23
CA LEU A 336 -9.18 3.69 -3.35
C LEU A 336 -8.81 4.52 -4.59
N ASP A 337 -7.54 4.57 -4.99
CA ASP A 337 -7.12 5.24 -6.22
C ASP A 337 -7.63 4.52 -7.47
N LEU A 338 -7.51 3.18 -7.53
CA LEU A 338 -8.04 2.40 -8.64
C LEU A 338 -9.56 2.61 -8.79
N LEU A 339 -10.30 2.51 -7.69
CA LEU A 339 -11.75 2.69 -7.65
C LEU A 339 -12.19 4.11 -8.04
N ASN A 340 -11.59 5.16 -7.45
CA ASN A 340 -11.89 6.55 -7.81
C ASN A 340 -11.47 6.86 -9.25
N GLY A 341 -10.32 6.34 -9.68
CA GLY A 341 -9.80 6.50 -11.02
C GLY A 341 -10.73 5.93 -12.08
N ILE A 342 -11.29 4.74 -11.83
CA ILE A 342 -12.29 4.11 -12.73
C ILE A 342 -13.56 4.98 -12.80
N VAL A 343 -14.11 5.42 -11.66
CA VAL A 343 -15.31 6.29 -11.64
C VAL A 343 -15.05 7.61 -12.39
N ALA A 344 -13.91 8.27 -12.14
CA ALA A 344 -13.51 9.50 -12.83
C ALA A 344 -13.07 9.30 -14.30
N SER A 345 -13.16 8.06 -14.82
CA SER A 345 -12.90 7.70 -16.22
C SER A 345 -14.19 7.42 -17.02
N LEU A 346 -15.36 7.50 -16.37
CA LEU A 346 -16.68 7.44 -17.03
C LEU A 346 -17.22 8.86 -17.29
N PRO A 347 -17.63 9.20 -18.52
CA PRO A 347 -17.95 10.59 -18.89
C PRO A 347 -19.32 11.04 -18.38
N ARG A 348 -20.30 10.14 -18.34
CA ARG A 348 -21.69 10.41 -17.95
C ARG A 348 -21.88 10.27 -16.43
N ARG A 349 -22.71 11.15 -15.86
CA ARG A 349 -23.10 11.11 -14.43
C ARG A 349 -23.90 9.86 -14.11
N GLU A 350 -24.69 9.41 -15.08
CA GLU A 350 -25.55 8.24 -15.06
C GLU A 350 -24.68 6.97 -14.96
N ASP A 351 -23.72 6.80 -15.87
CA ASP A 351 -22.72 5.73 -15.84
C ASP A 351 -21.96 5.70 -14.50
N ARG A 352 -21.53 6.87 -13.99
CA ARG A 352 -20.83 6.99 -12.69
C ARG A 352 -21.70 6.56 -11.51
N ASN A 353 -22.94 7.03 -11.43
CA ASN A 353 -23.84 6.69 -10.34
C ASN A 353 -24.39 5.25 -10.43
N ALA A 354 -24.47 4.67 -11.63
CA ALA A 354 -24.70 3.23 -11.79
C ALA A 354 -23.53 2.41 -11.21
N LEU A 355 -22.28 2.79 -11.51
CA LEU A 355 -21.10 2.12 -10.94
C LEU A 355 -20.98 2.33 -9.41
N ARG A 356 -21.28 3.53 -8.89
CA ARG A 356 -21.34 3.74 -7.42
C ARG A 356 -22.38 2.85 -6.76
N ARG A 357 -23.50 2.55 -7.43
CA ARG A 357 -24.49 1.57 -6.95
C ARG A 357 -23.91 0.16 -6.91
N GLU A 358 -23.30 -0.32 -8.00
CA GLU A 358 -22.62 -1.62 -8.03
C GLU A 358 -21.56 -1.76 -6.92
N PHE A 359 -20.82 -0.68 -6.59
CA PHE A 359 -19.89 -0.65 -5.47
C PHE A 359 -20.57 -0.59 -4.09
N LYS A 360 -21.63 0.21 -3.90
CA LYS A 360 -22.39 0.28 -2.64
C LYS A 360 -23.01 -1.07 -2.30
N ASP A 361 -23.64 -1.72 -3.29
CA ASP A 361 -24.28 -3.03 -3.16
C ASP A 361 -23.23 -4.14 -2.93
N SER A 362 -22.05 -4.03 -3.53
CA SER A 362 -20.90 -4.93 -3.27
C SER A 362 -20.22 -4.69 -1.91
N GLY A 363 -20.58 -3.63 -1.17
CA GLY A 363 -20.14 -3.37 0.21
C GLY A 363 -19.05 -2.30 0.39
N PHE A 364 -18.59 -1.63 -0.67
CA PHE A 364 -17.46 -0.69 -0.58
C PHE A 364 -17.74 0.48 0.36
N GLU A 365 -18.91 1.11 0.27
CA GLU A 365 -19.27 2.21 1.17
C GLU A 365 -19.38 1.76 2.63
N LYS A 366 -19.80 0.50 2.89
CA LYS A 366 -19.80 -0.09 4.23
C LYS A 366 -18.37 -0.18 4.78
N CYS A 367 -17.41 -0.65 3.99
CA CYS A 367 -15.99 -0.67 4.38
C CYS A 367 -15.43 0.75 4.60
N MET A 368 -15.68 1.67 3.67
CA MET A 368 -15.23 3.06 3.76
C MET A 368 -15.76 3.77 5.02
N GLY A 369 -17.07 3.64 5.28
CA GLY A 369 -17.78 4.35 6.34
C GLY A 369 -17.77 3.68 7.72
N ALA A 370 -17.53 2.37 7.80
CA ALA A 370 -17.38 1.67 9.08
C ALA A 370 -15.92 1.55 9.53
N SER A 371 -14.97 1.43 8.60
CA SER A 371 -13.57 1.13 8.89
C SER A 371 -12.60 2.15 8.32
N LEU A 372 -12.54 2.38 7.00
CA LEU A 372 -11.42 3.15 6.41
C LEU A 372 -11.35 4.60 6.93
N ARG A 373 -12.48 5.26 7.18
CA ARG A 373 -12.49 6.60 7.79
C ARG A 373 -11.85 6.64 9.18
N THR A 374 -11.92 5.55 9.94
CA THR A 374 -11.56 5.55 11.37
C THR A 374 -10.07 5.27 11.62
N CYS A 375 -9.24 5.18 10.57
CA CYS A 375 -7.79 5.24 10.73
C CYS A 375 -7.31 6.68 11.02
N LYS A 376 -6.22 6.84 11.76
CA LYS A 376 -5.67 8.15 12.15
C LYS A 376 -5.16 8.98 10.96
N GLU A 377 -5.87 10.05 10.61
CA GLU A 377 -5.58 10.93 9.47
C GLU A 377 -4.11 11.38 9.39
N LYS A 378 -3.54 11.86 10.51
CA LYS A 378 -2.16 12.35 10.60
C LYS A 378 -1.09 11.31 10.19
N PHE A 379 -1.37 10.01 10.29
CA PHE A 379 -0.41 8.95 9.97
C PHE A 379 -0.75 8.23 8.66
N TYR A 380 -2.04 8.03 8.37
CA TYR A 380 -2.51 7.26 7.22
C TYR A 380 -3.26 8.15 6.20
N GLY A 381 -2.78 9.38 6.01
CA GLY A 381 -3.42 10.41 5.17
C GLY A 381 -3.65 9.99 3.70
N ALA A 382 -2.93 8.98 3.20
CA ALA A 382 -3.14 8.42 1.88
C ALA A 382 -4.55 7.80 1.70
N VAL A 383 -5.07 7.14 2.75
CA VAL A 383 -6.43 6.58 2.80
C VAL A 383 -7.46 7.71 2.83
N HIS A 384 -7.24 8.72 3.68
CA HIS A 384 -8.13 9.88 3.78
C HIS A 384 -8.19 10.70 2.48
N ALA A 385 -7.08 10.82 1.74
CA ALA A 385 -7.07 11.42 0.41
C ALA A 385 -7.95 10.63 -0.59
N GLY A 386 -7.93 9.31 -0.55
CA GLY A 386 -8.82 8.45 -1.35
C GLY A 386 -10.29 8.61 -0.96
N LEU A 387 -10.59 8.71 0.34
CA LEU A 387 -11.95 8.95 0.84
C LEU A 387 -12.47 10.35 0.47
N MET A 388 -11.65 11.40 0.59
CA MET A 388 -12.00 12.76 0.15
C MET A 388 -12.24 12.83 -1.35
N THR A 389 -11.47 12.08 -2.15
CA THR A 389 -11.66 11.98 -3.61
C THR A 389 -13.01 11.34 -3.94
N TRP A 390 -13.36 10.22 -3.30
CA TRP A 390 -14.68 9.59 -3.45
C TRP A 390 -15.82 10.54 -3.06
N VAL A 391 -15.69 11.17 -1.89
CA VAL A 391 -16.70 12.08 -1.33
C VAL A 391 -16.91 13.33 -2.19
N GLY A 392 -15.85 13.94 -2.73
CA GLY A 392 -15.96 15.07 -3.65
C GLY A 392 -16.63 14.69 -4.96
N ALA A 393 -16.14 13.63 -5.60
CA ALA A 393 -16.66 13.10 -6.85
C ALA A 393 -18.14 12.69 -6.74
N ALA A 394 -18.50 12.01 -5.65
CA ALA A 394 -19.88 11.64 -5.35
C ALA A 394 -20.76 12.86 -5.09
N GLY A 395 -20.28 13.85 -4.34
CA GLY A 395 -20.99 15.10 -4.08
C GLY A 395 -21.32 15.89 -5.34
N GLU A 396 -20.38 16.02 -6.27
CA GLU A 396 -20.61 16.66 -7.57
C GLU A 396 -21.66 15.92 -8.42
N ASP A 397 -21.62 14.58 -8.39
CA ASP A 397 -22.64 13.75 -9.05
C ASP A 397 -23.98 13.68 -8.28
N GLY A 398 -24.14 14.44 -7.19
CA GLY A 398 -25.33 14.46 -6.34
C GLY A 398 -25.68 13.09 -5.72
N TRP A 399 -24.65 12.29 -5.43
CA TRP A 399 -24.75 11.00 -4.77
C TRP A 399 -24.73 11.16 -3.23
N GLU A 400 -25.29 10.19 -2.51
CA GLU A 400 -25.33 10.21 -1.05
C GLU A 400 -23.94 9.93 -0.45
N VAL A 401 -23.42 10.86 0.35
CA VAL A 401 -22.07 10.78 0.92
C VAL A 401 -22.03 10.74 2.46
N GLY A 402 -23.19 10.80 3.12
CA GLY A 402 -23.30 10.87 4.58
C GLY A 402 -22.69 9.66 5.26
N PHE A 403 -23.04 8.44 4.82
CA PHE A 403 -22.52 7.22 5.44
C PHE A 403 -21.00 7.10 5.32
N VAL A 404 -20.41 7.44 4.17
CA VAL A 404 -18.94 7.40 4.01
C VAL A 404 -18.28 8.50 4.86
N ARG A 405 -18.82 9.72 4.81
CA ARG A 405 -18.25 10.88 5.52
C ARG A 405 -18.32 10.79 7.04
N GLU A 406 -19.42 10.28 7.59
CA GLU A 406 -19.75 10.41 9.03
C GLU A 406 -19.95 9.04 9.69
N GLY A 407 -20.27 8.01 8.91
CA GLY A 407 -20.38 6.61 9.36
C GLY A 407 -21.82 6.19 9.70
N PRO A 408 -21.96 5.09 10.46
CA PRO A 408 -23.22 4.75 11.09
C PRO A 408 -23.71 5.91 11.95
N GLY A 409 -24.91 6.43 11.65
CA GLY A 409 -25.50 7.54 12.42
C GLY A 409 -25.62 7.21 13.91
N ARG A 410 -25.47 8.21 14.78
CA ARG A 410 -25.25 8.06 16.24
C ARG A 410 -26.37 7.37 17.05
N GLY A 411 -27.44 6.88 16.41
CA GLY A 411 -28.48 6.04 17.01
C GLY A 411 -28.68 4.67 16.34
N GLY A 412 -27.88 4.31 15.33
CA GLY A 412 -28.15 3.16 14.45
C GLY A 412 -27.75 1.78 14.96
N VAL A 413 -26.96 1.68 16.05
CA VAL A 413 -26.47 0.39 16.57
C VAL A 413 -27.20 0.02 17.86
N VAL A 414 -28.50 -0.25 17.74
CA VAL A 414 -29.24 -1.00 18.78
C VAL A 414 -28.88 -2.48 18.64
N SER A 415 -27.71 -2.85 19.17
CA SER A 415 -27.40 -4.27 19.42
C SER A 415 -28.52 -4.84 20.30
N PRO A 416 -29.14 -5.98 19.94
CA PRO A 416 -30.29 -6.51 20.66
C PRO A 416 -30.01 -6.65 22.16
N ARG A 417 -30.67 -5.81 22.97
CA ARG A 417 -30.53 -5.85 24.43
C ARG A 417 -31.10 -7.18 24.92
N LYS A 418 -30.22 -8.12 25.24
CA LYS A 418 -30.55 -9.43 25.84
C LYS A 418 -31.52 -9.18 26.99
N GLY A 419 -32.76 -9.69 26.84
CA GLY A 419 -33.89 -9.32 27.68
C GLY A 419 -33.60 -9.57 29.16
N LYS A 420 -33.60 -8.50 29.97
CA LYS A 420 -33.47 -8.62 31.42
C LYS A 420 -34.85 -8.93 31.98
N GLY A 421 -35.09 -10.20 32.28
CA GLY A 421 -36.39 -10.69 32.75
C GLY A 421 -36.89 -9.93 34.00
N MET A 422 -38.18 -9.61 33.99
CA MET A 422 -38.94 -9.03 35.09
C MET A 422 -40.38 -9.54 34.99
N GLY A 423 -41.00 -9.84 36.14
CA GLY A 423 -42.43 -10.11 36.25
C GLY A 423 -42.81 -11.56 35.96
N GLU A 424 -43.27 -12.25 37.01
CA GLU A 424 -44.11 -13.44 36.89
C GLU A 424 -45.56 -12.98 36.62
N GLU A 425 -46.26 -13.68 35.73
CA GLU A 425 -47.73 -13.74 35.73
C GLU A 425 -48.17 -15.12 35.22
N GLU A 426 -49.34 -15.59 35.63
CA GLU A 426 -49.65 -17.04 35.70
C GLU A 426 -50.22 -17.66 34.41
N GLY A 427 -49.98 -18.96 34.25
CA GLY A 427 -50.91 -19.88 33.54
C GLY A 427 -50.43 -20.43 32.19
N GLY A 428 -50.55 -21.76 32.02
CA GLY A 428 -50.38 -22.43 30.72
C GLY A 428 -49.35 -23.57 30.69
N ALA A 429 -49.52 -24.60 31.52
CA ALA A 429 -48.62 -25.74 31.54
C ALA A 429 -48.91 -26.74 30.39
N LEU A 430 -47.89 -27.03 29.57
CA LEU A 430 -47.73 -28.32 28.89
C LEU A 430 -46.31 -28.84 29.12
N ARG A 431 -46.21 -29.83 30.00
CA ARG A 431 -44.96 -30.52 30.36
C ARG A 431 -44.82 -31.77 29.50
N LEU A 432 -43.66 -31.92 28.84
CA LEU A 432 -43.25 -33.16 28.22
C LEU A 432 -42.00 -33.66 28.97
N ASP A 433 -42.09 -34.84 29.57
CA ASP A 433 -41.02 -35.39 30.40
C ASP A 433 -39.84 -35.90 29.56
N LEU A 434 -38.62 -35.48 29.91
CA LEU A 434 -37.38 -36.19 29.59
C LEU A 434 -36.66 -36.56 30.90
N PRO A 435 -36.02 -37.74 30.98
CA PRO A 435 -35.34 -38.19 32.18
C PRO A 435 -34.08 -37.34 32.47
N MET A 436 -33.84 -37.09 33.76
CA MET A 436 -32.71 -36.29 34.26
C MET A 436 -31.36 -36.97 33.94
N PRO A 437 -30.35 -36.24 33.41
CA PRO A 437 -28.99 -36.77 33.30
C PRO A 437 -28.32 -36.87 34.68
N MET A 438 -27.57 -37.95 34.90
CA MET A 438 -26.80 -38.20 36.12
C MET A 438 -25.63 -37.22 36.28
N PRO A 439 -25.19 -36.90 37.52
CA PRO A 439 -24.12 -35.92 37.75
C PRO A 439 -22.75 -36.40 37.25
N MET A 440 -21.99 -35.50 36.62
CA MET A 440 -20.65 -35.80 36.11
C MET A 440 -19.63 -35.99 37.25
N PRO A 441 -18.82 -37.07 37.24
CA PRO A 441 -17.62 -37.19 38.06
C PRO A 441 -16.58 -36.12 37.67
N LYS A 442 -15.71 -35.75 38.62
CA LYS A 442 -14.54 -34.91 38.35
C LYS A 442 -13.41 -35.76 37.76
N LEU A 443 -12.69 -35.21 36.79
CA LEU A 443 -11.46 -35.78 36.25
C LEU A 443 -10.27 -35.52 37.18
N ASP A 444 -9.37 -36.49 37.24
CA ASP A 444 -7.97 -36.36 37.66
C ASP A 444 -7.10 -37.20 36.71
N PHE A 445 -5.79 -36.95 36.67
CA PHE A 445 -4.89 -37.44 35.62
C PHE A 445 -4.18 -38.76 35.97
N GLY A 446 -3.91 -39.61 34.96
CA GLY A 446 -3.08 -40.82 35.08
C GLY A 446 -2.87 -41.53 33.75
N ASP A 447 -1.65 -42.04 33.51
CA ASP A 447 -1.16 -42.60 32.24
C ASP A 447 -1.89 -43.85 31.71
N GLY A 448 -1.80 -44.09 30.39
CA GLY A 448 -2.19 -45.36 29.77
C GLY A 448 -2.06 -45.40 28.24
N ASP A 449 -1.27 -46.35 27.72
CA ASP A 449 -1.10 -46.65 26.29
C ASP A 449 -2.41 -46.94 25.52
N GLY A 450 -2.38 -46.79 24.19
CA GLY A 450 -3.04 -47.78 23.31
C GLY A 450 -3.80 -47.30 22.08
N ILE A 451 -3.14 -47.35 20.91
CA ILE A 451 -3.65 -47.92 19.64
C ILE A 451 -5.09 -47.56 19.18
N GLY A 452 -5.18 -46.75 18.11
CA GLY A 452 -5.76 -47.25 16.85
C GLY A 452 -7.11 -46.70 16.33
N GLY A 453 -7.05 -46.04 15.16
CA GLY A 453 -7.83 -46.50 14.00
C GLY A 453 -9.11 -45.73 13.59
N GLY A 454 -8.97 -44.83 12.61
CA GLY A 454 -10.07 -44.37 11.74
C GLY A 454 -11.04 -43.32 12.34
N GLY A 455 -11.80 -42.59 11.51
CA GLY A 455 -11.78 -42.55 10.05
C GLY A 455 -13.00 -41.83 9.47
N GLY A 456 -12.78 -40.75 8.71
CA GLY A 456 -13.84 -39.86 8.21
C GLY A 456 -14.33 -38.85 9.27
N GLY A 457 -14.91 -37.71 8.89
CA GLY A 457 -15.17 -37.24 7.52
C GLY A 457 -16.50 -36.49 7.43
N GLY A 458 -16.51 -35.21 7.80
CA GLY A 458 -17.68 -34.34 7.73
C GLY A 458 -17.26 -32.90 7.49
N VAL A 459 -17.85 -32.27 6.48
CA VAL A 459 -17.66 -30.84 6.14
C VAL A 459 -18.76 -30.04 6.83
N ASP A 460 -18.41 -28.89 7.40
CA ASP A 460 -19.34 -28.01 8.11
C ASP A 460 -19.49 -26.69 7.33
N ASP A 461 -20.61 -26.55 6.61
CA ASP A 461 -20.89 -25.40 5.74
C ASP A 461 -21.40 -24.21 6.57
N GLY A 462 -20.47 -23.33 6.94
CA GLY A 462 -20.76 -22.14 7.76
C GLY A 462 -21.61 -21.07 7.05
N ASP A 463 -22.89 -21.01 7.39
CA ASP A 463 -23.85 -19.97 6.99
C ASP A 463 -23.48 -18.57 7.57
N TRP A 464 -23.61 -17.50 6.75
CA TRP A 464 -23.29 -16.12 7.14
C TRP A 464 -24.12 -15.05 6.40
N LEU A 465 -24.59 -14.07 7.18
CA LEU A 465 -25.38 -12.88 6.80
C LEU A 465 -24.52 -11.67 6.35
#